data_AF-A0A3D9E2A1-F1
#
_entry.id   AF-A0A3D9E2A1-F1
#
_cell.length_a   1.000
_cell.length_b   1.000
_cell.length_c   1.000
_cell.angle_alpha   90.00
_cell.angle_beta   90.00
_cell.angle_gamma   90.00
#
_symmetry.space_group_name_H-M   'P 1'
#
loop_
_entity.id
_entity.type
_entity.pdbx_description
1 polymer ?
#
loop_
_entity_poly.entity_id
_entity_poly.type
_entity_poly.pdbx_seq_one_letter_code
_entity_poly.pdbx_strand_id
1 'polypeptide(L)'
;MVLRVTLDDSDDEWGVVSAETLRPILAAIGRGTEDMRLGSMDLLAKDPEGQDVSLASAAGELGLKDAVQGKLLGLLQSDLRDIREW
;
A
#
# COMPACT_ATOMS: atom_id res chain seq x y z
N MET A 1 -8.30 13.12 8.57
CA MET A 1 -7.93 13.30 7.15
C MET A 1 -7.50 11.94 6.65
N VAL A 2 -8.04 11.48 5.52
CA VAL A 2 -7.72 10.18 4.92
C VAL A 2 -7.08 10.46 3.58
N LEU A 3 -5.84 9.99 3.38
CA LEU A 3 -5.18 10.01 2.09
C LEU A 3 -5.48 8.67 1.41
N ARG A 4 -6.02 8.72 0.20
CA ARG A 4 -6.22 7.54 -0.65
C ARG A 4 -5.20 7.58 -1.77
N VAL A 5 -4.37 6.55 -1.84
CA VAL A 5 -3.36 6.39 -2.88
C VAL A 5 -3.82 5.27 -3.81
N THR A 6 -3.84 5.56 -5.10
CA THR A 6 -4.11 4.58 -6.16
C THR A 6 -2.83 4.36 -6.93
N LEU A 7 -2.40 3.11 -7.00
CA LEU A 7 -1.29 2.71 -7.87
C LEU A 7 -1.88 2.47 -9.26
N ASP A 8 -1.38 3.24 -10.23
CA ASP A 8 -1.70 3.18 -11.65
C ASP A 8 -0.43 2.71 -12.36
N ASP A 9 -0.48 1.60 -13.10
CA ASP A 9 0.72 1.04 -13.70
C ASP A 9 1.02 1.58 -15.09
N SER A 10 2.32 1.72 -15.35
CA SER A 10 2.86 1.84 -16.69
C SER A 10 3.17 0.44 -17.23
N ASP A 11 2.33 -0.02 -18.16
CA ASP A 11 2.58 -1.02 -19.21
C ASP A 11 2.91 -2.50 -18.89
N ASP A 12 2.80 -3.04 -17.67
CA ASP A 12 2.93 -4.50 -17.46
C ASP A 12 1.65 -5.17 -16.87
N GLU A 13 1.40 -6.44 -17.24
CA GLU A 13 0.22 -7.20 -16.81
C GLU A 13 0.29 -7.58 -15.31
N TRP A 14 -0.15 -6.70 -14.40
CA TRP A 14 -0.20 -7.03 -12.97
C TRP A 14 -1.54 -7.67 -12.57
N GLY A 15 -1.61 -9.00 -12.60
CA GLY A 15 -2.70 -9.73 -11.94
C GLY A 15 -2.64 -9.67 -10.40
N VAL A 16 -1.45 -9.45 -9.83
CA VAL A 16 -1.17 -9.34 -8.38
C VAL A 16 0.03 -8.44 -8.14
N VAL A 17 -0.08 -7.47 -7.24
CA VAL A 17 1.08 -6.67 -6.78
C VAL A 17 1.94 -7.55 -5.86
N SER A 18 3.26 -7.60 -6.11
CA SER A 18 4.21 -8.35 -5.28
C SER A 18 4.66 -7.53 -4.06
N ALA A 19 5.15 -8.19 -3.01
CA ALA A 19 5.74 -7.51 -1.86
C ALA A 19 7.00 -6.71 -2.23
N GLU A 20 7.80 -7.21 -3.18
CA GLU A 20 9.00 -6.54 -3.68
C GLU A 20 8.66 -5.19 -4.32
N THR A 21 7.55 -5.12 -5.05
CA THR A 21 7.04 -3.88 -5.66
C THR A 21 6.38 -2.97 -4.64
N LEU A 22 5.58 -3.53 -3.74
CA LEU A 22 4.80 -2.76 -2.77
C LEU A 22 5.69 -2.10 -1.71
N ARG A 23 6.74 -2.78 -1.25
CA ARG A 23 7.63 -2.29 -0.17
C ARG A 23 8.26 -0.91 -0.45
N PRO A 24 8.94 -0.65 -1.57
CA PRO A 24 9.54 0.66 -1.83
C PRO A 24 8.48 1.78 -1.95
N ILE A 25 7.28 1.45 -2.44
CA ILE A 25 6.15 2.38 -2.52
C ILE A 25 5.69 2.78 -1.11
N LEU A 26 5.47 1.79 -0.23
CA LEU A 26 5.09 2.04 1.16
C LEU A 26 6.16 2.83 1.92
N ALA A 27 7.45 2.58 1.67
CA ALA A 27 8.54 3.34 2.27
C ALA A 27 8.54 4.81 1.83
N ALA A 28 8.29 5.09 0.54
CA ALA A 28 8.20 6.45 0.02
C ALA A 28 6.99 7.21 0.61
N ILE A 29 5.84 6.54 0.68
CA ILE A 29 4.61 7.05 1.31
C ILE A 29 4.84 7.32 2.80
N GLY A 30 5.48 6.40 3.52
CA GLY A 30 5.80 6.53 4.94
C GLY A 30 6.61 7.79 5.24
N ARG A 31 7.60 8.12 4.39
CA ARG A 31 8.37 9.37 4.51
C ARG A 31 7.50 10.62 4.33
N GLY A 32 6.70 10.67 3.26
CA GLY A 32 5.85 11.83 2.98
C GLY A 32 4.73 12.04 4.00
N THR A 33 4.18 10.96 4.55
CA THR A 33 3.08 11.01 5.51
C THR A 33 3.49 11.51 6.90
N GLU A 34 4.74 11.28 7.32
CA GLU A 34 5.28 11.79 8.58
C GLU A 34 5.33 13.33 8.59
N ASP A 35 5.81 13.92 7.49
CA ASP A 35 5.85 15.37 7.30
C ASP A 35 4.44 15.99 7.32
N MET A 36 3.45 15.24 6.81
CA MET A 36 2.05 15.66 6.76
C MET A 36 1.25 15.38 8.05
N ARG A 37 1.84 14.68 9.03
CA ARG A 37 1.17 14.25 10.28
C ARG A 37 -0.14 13.48 10.04
N LEU A 38 -0.14 12.58 9.06
CA LEU A 38 -1.30 11.74 8.76
C LEU A 38 -1.49 10.66 9.83
N GLY A 39 -2.74 10.49 10.29
CA GLY A 39 -3.10 9.47 11.29
C GLY A 39 -3.34 8.09 10.69
N SER A 40 -3.87 8.03 9.46
CA SER A 40 -4.12 6.79 8.72
C SER A 40 -4.14 7.01 7.21
N MET A 41 -3.99 5.93 6.45
CA MET A 41 -4.05 5.87 4.99
C MET A 41 -4.80 4.63 4.53
N ASP A 42 -5.59 4.77 3.46
CA ASP A 42 -6.16 3.64 2.75
C ASP A 42 -5.51 3.51 1.37
N LEU A 43 -4.88 2.37 1.13
CA LEU A 43 -4.23 2.04 -0.15
C LEU A 43 -5.11 1.11 -0.98
N LEU A 44 -5.19 1.45 -2.27
CA LEU A 44 -5.82 0.65 -3.31
C LEU A 44 -4.86 0.53 -4.48
N ALA A 45 -4.85 -0.63 -5.12
CA ALA A 45 -4.21 -0.81 -6.40
C ALA A 45 -5.26 -1.13 -7.45
N LYS A 46 -5.04 -0.65 -8.66
CA LYS A 46 -5.88 -0.96 -9.81
C LYS A 46 -5.04 -1.59 -10.92
N ASP A 47 -5.66 -2.45 -11.71
CA ASP A 47 -5.08 -2.92 -12.96
C ASP A 47 -5.22 -1.85 -14.06
N PRO A 48 -4.61 -2.05 -15.25
CA PRO A 48 -4.72 -1.12 -16.37
C PRO A 48 -6.15 -0.91 -16.89
N GLU A 49 -7.09 -1.83 -16.60
CA GLU A 49 -8.51 -1.70 -16.93
C GLU A 49 -9.28 -0.91 -15.86
N GLY A 50 -8.59 -0.46 -14.80
CA GLY A 50 -9.15 0.33 -13.70
C GLY A 50 -9.90 -0.50 -12.66
N GLN A 51 -9.78 -1.83 -12.68
CA GLN A 51 -10.39 -2.72 -11.70
C GLN A 51 -9.50 -2.84 -10.47
N ASP A 52 -10.12 -2.87 -9.28
CA ASP A 52 -9.37 -3.00 -8.03
C ASP A 52 -8.68 -4.37 -7.96
N VAL A 53 -7.36 -4.38 -7.78
CA VAL A 53 -6.57 -5.60 -7.55
C VAL A 53 -6.33 -5.81 -6.06
N SER A 54 -6.17 -7.08 -5.68
CA SER A 54 -5.95 -7.44 -4.29
C SER A 54 -4.50 -7.21 -3.87
N LEU A 55 -4.31 -6.46 -2.78
CA LEU A 55 -3.01 -6.29 -2.12
C LEU A 55 -2.74 -7.36 -1.04
N ALA A 56 -3.66 -8.31 -0.84
CA ALA A 56 -3.62 -9.24 0.30
C ALA A 56 -2.38 -10.14 0.30
N SER A 57 -1.93 -10.63 -0.86
CA SER A 57 -0.74 -11.47 -0.97
C SER A 57 0.53 -10.70 -0.59
N ALA A 58 0.74 -9.52 -1.17
CA ALA A 58 1.88 -8.66 -0.84
C ALA A 58 1.85 -8.22 0.63
N ALA A 59 0.71 -7.78 1.14
CA ALA A 59 0.55 -7.45 2.55
C ALA A 59 0.87 -8.67 3.44
N GLY A 60 0.52 -9.87 2.97
CA GLY A 60 0.83 -11.13 3.65
C GLY A 60 2.32 -11.41 3.81
N GLU A 61 3.09 -11.22 2.75
CA GLU A 61 4.54 -11.40 2.74
C GLU A 61 5.27 -10.30 3.54
N LEU A 62 4.68 -9.11 3.61
CA LEU A 62 5.16 -8.00 4.42
C LEU A 62 4.72 -8.10 5.89
N GLY A 63 3.94 -9.10 6.29
CA GLY A 63 3.46 -9.20 7.68
C GLY A 63 2.37 -8.19 8.05
N LEU A 64 1.74 -7.55 7.06
CA LEU A 64 0.67 -6.56 7.19
C LEU A 64 -0.74 -7.18 7.00
N LYS A 65 -0.90 -8.47 7.29
CA LYS A 65 -2.18 -9.19 7.04
C LYS A 65 -3.37 -8.55 7.75
N ASP A 66 -3.16 -8.09 8.97
CA ASP A 66 -4.21 -7.52 9.81
C ASP A 66 -4.65 -6.12 9.34
N ALA A 67 -3.87 -5.48 8.47
CA ALA A 67 -4.19 -4.20 7.84
C ALA A 67 -5.06 -4.33 6.58
N VAL A 68 -5.33 -5.56 6.11
CA VAL A 68 -6.10 -5.81 4.89
C VAL A 68 -7.60 -5.83 5.20
N GLN A 69 -8.36 -4.97 4.54
CA GLN A 69 -9.82 -4.91 4.61
C GLN A 69 -10.44 -5.07 3.21
N GLY A 70 -10.75 -6.31 2.83
CA GLY A 70 -11.19 -6.63 1.47
C GLY A 70 -10.06 -6.41 0.47
N LYS A 71 -10.19 -5.42 -0.42
CA LYS A 71 -9.14 -5.02 -1.39
C LYS A 71 -8.31 -3.82 -0.89
N LEU A 72 -8.69 -3.22 0.23
CA LEU A 72 -7.99 -2.08 0.83
C LEU A 72 -6.86 -2.55 1.73
N LEU A 73 -5.76 -1.81 1.74
CA LEU A 73 -4.72 -1.89 2.76
C LEU A 73 -4.80 -0.63 3.62
N GLY A 74 -5.35 -0.76 4.82
CA GLY A 74 -5.53 0.33 5.77
C GLY A 74 -4.35 0.41 6.73
N LEU A 75 -3.51 1.42 6.58
CA LEU A 75 -2.28 1.60 7.36
C LEU A 75 -2.43 2.74 8.36
N LEU A 76 -1.96 2.49 9.58
CA LEU A 76 -1.73 3.51 10.59
C LEU A 76 -0.34 4.11 10.42
N GLN A 77 -0.12 5.28 11.03
CA GLN A 77 1.20 5.91 11.04
C GLN A 77 2.28 5.00 11.68
N SER A 78 1.91 4.18 12.67
CA SER A 78 2.80 3.19 13.27
C SER A 78 3.31 2.18 12.25
N ASP A 79 2.40 1.65 11.44
CA ASP A 79 2.72 0.60 10.46
C ASP A 79 3.69 1.13 9.40
N LEU A 80 3.51 2.38 8.98
CA LEU A 80 4.40 3.05 8.03
C LEU A 80 5.80 3.33 8.60
N ARG A 81 5.91 3.54 9.92
CA ARG A 81 7.22 3.69 10.58
C ARG A 81 7.97 2.37 10.63
N ASP A 82 7.28 1.29 10.99
CA ASP A 82 7.89 -0.04 11.08
C ASP A 82 8.40 -0.51 9.71
N ILE A 83 7.65 -0.24 8.63
CA ILE A 83 8.05 -0.58 7.25
C ILE A 83 9.34 0.16 6.82
N ARG A 84 9.60 1.37 7.34
CA ARG A 84 10.81 2.15 7.03
C ARG A 84 12.07 1.54 7.66
N GLU A 85 11.91 0.81 8.76
CA GLU A 85 13.02 0.23 9.52
C GLU A 85 13.43 -1.16 9.03
N TRP A 86 12.70 -1.72 8.04
CA TRP A 86 13.06 -2.96 7.35
C TRP A 86 14.16 -2.76 6.31
#